data_AF-T2GHY5-F1
#
_entry.id   AF-T2GHY5-F1
#
_cell.length_a   1.000
_cell.length_b   1.000
_cell.length_c   1.000
_cell.angle_alpha   90.00
_cell.angle_beta   90.00
_cell.angle_gamma   90.00
#
_symmetry.space_group_name_H-M   'P 1'
#
loop_
_entity.id
_entity.type
_entity.pdbx_description
1 polymer ?
#
loop_
_entity_poly.entity_id
_entity_poly.type
_entity_poly.pdbx_seq_one_letter_code
_entity_poly.pdbx_strand_id
1 'polypeptide(L)'
;MRRFAFILAASVLVFCLAGNAEAVSLNYNEISDASKLIGNYTQRQGNIPQQVIIENKTIRADEYLYVASNTIINLNQNKRVGITSESIQAPPKPAGTATGTLKKQEYLEAAQNIKKFIETNKRSPNYATTKIGQIRYEALIYSFAKIINHYNTTGRLPDNIQITQTRGIGGSITKPQASIGYNIQATKYNSQIKAQEAHNPEPGTLETGAKAQKRTQPTPTSQEHTP
;
A
#
# COMPACT_ATOMS: atom_id res chain seq x y z
N MET A 1 -25.36 39.10 52.66
CA MET A 1 -25.86 38.98 51.27
C MET A 1 -24.64 39.06 50.35
N ARG A 2 -24.18 37.93 49.76
CA ARG A 2 -24.25 37.62 48.31
C ARG A 2 -23.78 38.82 47.46
N ARG A 3 -22.70 38.79 46.66
CA ARG A 3 -22.31 37.83 45.59
C ARG A 3 -20.81 38.01 45.27
N PHE A 4 -19.97 36.97 45.26
CA PHE A 4 -19.59 36.12 44.10
C PHE A 4 -19.23 36.88 42.83
N ALA A 5 -18.24 36.53 42.02
CA ALA A 5 -17.02 35.73 42.08
C ALA A 5 -16.40 35.92 40.68
N PHE A 6 -15.08 35.82 40.63
CA PHE A 6 -14.24 36.14 39.48
C PHE A 6 -14.46 35.22 38.27
N ILE A 7 -14.40 35.85 37.09
CA ILE A 7 -13.67 35.42 35.89
C ILE A 7 -14.09 34.07 35.26
N LEU A 8 -14.92 34.21 34.22
CA LEU A 8 -14.64 33.80 32.83
C LEU A 8 -13.70 32.59 32.62
N ALA A 9 -14.20 31.38 32.89
CA ALA A 9 -13.68 30.18 32.25
C ALA A 9 -14.47 29.96 30.95
N ALA A 10 -13.97 30.53 29.86
CA ALA A 10 -14.37 30.15 28.51
C ALA A 10 -13.96 28.68 28.30
N SER A 11 -14.84 27.77 28.71
CA SER A 11 -14.79 26.39 28.25
C SER A 11 -15.03 26.43 26.75
N VAL A 12 -13.95 26.29 25.99
CA VAL A 12 -13.99 26.00 24.56
C VAL A 12 -14.70 24.66 24.44
N LEU A 13 -16.03 24.70 24.34
CA LEU A 13 -16.81 23.63 23.79
C LEU A 13 -16.35 23.53 22.34
N VAL A 14 -15.42 22.61 22.08
CA VAL A 14 -15.12 22.17 20.72
C VAL A 14 -16.44 21.60 20.22
N PHE A 15 -17.20 22.43 19.51
CA PHE A 15 -18.23 21.99 18.60
C PHE A 15 -17.49 21.23 17.50
N CYS A 16 -17.20 19.95 17.75
CA CYS A 16 -17.07 19.00 16.68
C CYS A 16 -18.43 19.03 16.00
N LEU A 17 -18.51 19.71 14.86
CA LEU A 17 -19.50 19.43 13.85
C LEU A 17 -19.35 17.94 13.53
N ALA A 18 -20.07 17.10 14.27
CA ALA A 18 -20.34 15.74 13.87
C ALA A 18 -21.23 15.88 12.65
N GLY A 19 -20.61 16.11 11.48
CA GLY A 19 -21.24 15.75 10.23
C GLY A 19 -21.75 14.33 10.43
N ASN A 20 -23.03 14.09 10.16
CA ASN A 20 -23.61 12.77 10.18
C ASN A 20 -22.82 11.92 9.20
N ALA A 21 -21.80 11.25 9.71
CA ALA A 21 -20.86 10.51 8.91
C ALA A 21 -21.49 9.14 8.69
N GLU A 22 -22.08 9.00 7.51
CA GLU A 22 -22.80 7.81 7.09
C GLU A 22 -21.85 6.61 7.02
N ALA A 23 -22.38 5.44 7.36
CA ALA A 23 -21.61 4.21 7.24
C ALA A 23 -21.28 3.94 5.76
N VAL A 24 -20.03 3.58 5.48
CA VAL A 24 -19.59 3.17 4.15
C VAL A 24 -19.56 1.65 4.06
N SER A 25 -20.28 1.07 3.10
CA SER A 25 -20.28 -0.37 2.85
C SER A 25 -19.54 -0.70 1.57
N LEU A 26 -18.50 -1.54 1.68
CA LEU A 26 -17.64 -1.95 0.59
C LEU A 26 -17.75 -3.45 0.38
N ASN A 27 -17.95 -3.87 -0.87
CA ASN A 27 -17.75 -5.26 -1.26
C ASN A 27 -16.24 -5.56 -1.38
N TYR A 28 -15.88 -6.84 -1.45
CA TYR A 28 -14.47 -7.24 -1.50
C TYR A 28 -13.69 -6.67 -2.70
N ASN A 29 -14.33 -6.53 -3.87
CA ASN A 29 -13.67 -5.98 -5.06
C ASN A 29 -13.35 -4.49 -4.88
N GLU A 30 -14.25 -3.73 -4.26
CA GLU A 30 -13.99 -2.32 -3.92
C GLU A 30 -12.83 -2.20 -2.91
N ILE A 31 -12.76 -3.10 -1.92
CA ILE A 31 -11.63 -3.16 -0.95
C ILE A 31 -10.32 -3.51 -1.66
N SER A 32 -10.37 -4.44 -2.62
CA SER A 32 -9.23 -4.82 -3.46
C SER A 32 -8.71 -3.63 -4.26
N ASP A 33 -9.60 -2.87 -4.89
CA ASP A 33 -9.24 -1.69 -5.67
C ASP A 33 -8.72 -0.56 -4.79
N ALA A 34 -9.29 -0.34 -3.60
CA ALA A 34 -8.76 0.61 -2.63
C ALA A 34 -7.32 0.25 -2.23
N SER A 35 -7.07 -1.03 -1.96
CA SER A 35 -5.75 -1.52 -1.57
C SER A 35 -4.72 -1.35 -2.69
N LYS A 36 -5.11 -1.56 -3.96
CA LYS A 36 -4.24 -1.28 -5.11
C LYS A 36 -3.92 0.20 -5.23
N LEU A 37 -4.93 1.06 -5.13
CA LEU A 37 -4.79 2.52 -5.25
C LEU A 37 -3.89 3.08 -4.13
N ILE A 38 -4.11 2.68 -2.87
CA ILE A 38 -3.29 3.07 -1.72
C ILE A 38 -1.85 2.58 -1.89
N GLY A 39 -1.66 1.34 -2.31
CA GLY A 39 -0.33 0.77 -2.56
C GLY A 39 0.45 1.58 -3.59
N ASN A 40 -0.16 1.82 -4.75
CA ASN A 40 0.46 2.58 -5.85
C ASN A 40 0.72 4.04 -5.50
N TYR A 41 -0.23 4.70 -4.83
CA TYR A 41 -0.09 6.08 -4.40
C TYR A 41 1.08 6.22 -3.41
N THR A 42 1.09 5.39 -2.37
CA THR A 42 2.12 5.45 -1.33
C THR A 42 3.51 5.15 -1.89
N GLN A 43 3.62 4.19 -2.81
CA GLN A 43 4.90 3.89 -3.46
C GLN A 43 5.44 5.09 -4.26
N ARG A 44 4.56 5.89 -4.87
CA ARG A 44 4.95 7.05 -5.69
C ARG A 44 5.19 8.32 -4.87
N GLN A 45 4.42 8.53 -3.81
CA GLN A 45 4.39 9.79 -3.06
C GLN A 45 5.13 9.71 -1.71
N GLY A 46 5.41 8.51 -1.19
CA GLY A 46 6.03 8.30 0.12
C GLY A 46 5.11 8.54 1.32
N ASN A 47 3.89 9.04 1.09
CA ASN A 47 2.82 9.24 2.06
C ASN A 47 1.55 8.47 1.66
N ILE A 48 0.65 8.22 2.62
CA ILE A 48 -0.63 7.58 2.32
C ILE A 48 -1.66 8.59 1.80
N PRO A 49 -2.65 8.16 0.99
CA PRO A 49 -3.75 9.05 0.63
C PRO A 49 -4.62 9.40 1.83
N GLN A 50 -5.22 10.59 1.85
CA GLN A 50 -6.22 10.97 2.86
C GLN A 50 -7.50 10.15 2.72
N GLN A 51 -7.92 9.90 1.48
CA GLN A 51 -9.11 9.14 1.16
C GLN A 51 -9.02 8.52 -0.24
N VAL A 52 -9.79 7.46 -0.44
CA VAL A 52 -10.02 6.80 -1.72
C VAL A 52 -11.49 6.90 -2.08
N ILE A 53 -11.79 7.23 -3.34
CA ILE A 53 -13.16 7.28 -3.87
C ILE A 53 -13.33 6.14 -4.88
N ILE A 54 -14.26 5.22 -4.61
CA ILE A 54 -14.57 4.05 -5.45
C ILE A 54 -16.08 3.98 -5.62
N GLU A 55 -16.57 4.02 -6.87
CA GLU A 55 -18.00 3.89 -7.17
C GLU A 55 -18.86 4.86 -6.34
N ASN A 56 -18.42 6.12 -6.27
CA ASN A 56 -19.00 7.22 -5.48
C ASN A 56 -18.97 7.04 -3.94
N LYS A 57 -18.33 5.98 -3.44
CA LYS A 57 -18.09 5.79 -2.01
C LYS A 57 -16.74 6.39 -1.64
N THR A 58 -16.75 7.28 -0.65
CA THR A 58 -15.52 7.84 -0.08
C THR A 58 -15.10 7.02 1.13
N ILE A 59 -13.84 6.62 1.17
CA ILE A 59 -13.24 5.81 2.23
C ILE A 59 -12.03 6.57 2.73
N ARG A 60 -12.10 7.11 3.96
CA ARG A 60 -10.96 7.79 4.57
C ARG A 60 -9.90 6.78 4.98
N ALA A 61 -8.65 7.25 5.13
CA ALA A 61 -7.54 6.46 5.63
C ALA A 61 -7.88 5.71 6.94
N ASP A 62 -8.64 6.34 7.84
CA ASP A 62 -9.04 5.77 9.12
C ASP A 62 -10.04 4.62 8.98
N GLU A 63 -11.00 4.77 8.07
CA GLU A 63 -11.99 3.75 7.74
C GLU A 63 -11.33 2.60 6.99
N TYR A 64 -10.41 2.91 6.08
CA TYR A 64 -9.64 1.92 5.37
C TYR A 64 -8.82 1.04 6.32
N LEU A 65 -8.18 1.59 7.36
CA LEU A 65 -7.42 0.77 8.31
C LEU A 65 -8.32 -0.26 9.01
N TYR A 66 -9.54 0.11 9.36
CA TYR A 66 -10.54 -0.81 9.93
C TYR A 66 -10.97 -1.88 8.93
N VAL A 67 -11.36 -1.45 7.72
CA VAL A 67 -11.78 -2.34 6.63
C VAL A 67 -10.68 -3.34 6.28
N ALA A 68 -9.44 -2.88 6.15
CA ALA A 68 -8.28 -3.71 5.82
C ALA A 68 -7.95 -4.69 6.93
N SER A 69 -8.02 -4.26 8.20
CA SER A 69 -7.83 -5.15 9.36
C SER A 69 -8.83 -6.31 9.35
N ASN A 70 -10.13 -6.01 9.16
CA ASN A 70 -11.17 -7.02 9.04
C ASN A 70 -10.96 -7.93 7.83
N THR A 71 -10.61 -7.35 6.69
CA THR A 71 -10.37 -8.08 5.45
C THR A 71 -9.24 -9.09 5.62
N ILE A 72 -8.11 -8.70 6.20
CA ILE A 72 -6.97 -9.60 6.44
C ILE A 72 -7.37 -10.78 7.35
N ILE A 73 -8.17 -10.53 8.39
CA ILE A 73 -8.69 -11.59 9.28
C ILE A 73 -9.60 -12.56 8.51
N ASN A 74 -10.50 -12.04 7.67
CA ASN A 74 -11.40 -12.85 6.86
C ASN A 74 -10.66 -13.65 5.79
N LEU A 75 -9.64 -13.05 5.16
CA LEU A 75 -8.79 -13.72 4.18
C LEU A 75 -7.99 -14.87 4.78
N ASN A 76 -7.62 -14.81 6.07
CA ASN A 76 -7.02 -15.94 6.77
C ASN A 76 -7.97 -17.14 6.90
N GLN A 77 -9.28 -16.90 6.80
CA GLN A 77 -10.33 -17.92 6.76
C GLN A 77 -10.80 -18.22 5.32
N ASN A 78 -10.07 -17.73 4.30
CA ASN A 78 -10.43 -17.81 2.87
C ASN A 78 -11.78 -17.17 2.53
N LYS A 79 -12.20 -16.14 3.27
CA LYS A 79 -13.47 -15.42 3.05
C LYS A 79 -13.24 -14.07 2.39
N ARG A 80 -13.87 -13.87 1.22
CA ARG A 80 -13.87 -12.62 0.46
C ARG A 80 -15.21 -11.89 0.62
N VAL A 81 -15.44 -11.38 1.83
CA VAL A 81 -16.71 -10.72 2.20
C VAL A 81 -16.54 -9.20 2.23
N GLY A 82 -17.64 -8.49 2.01
CA GLY A 82 -17.69 -7.05 2.19
C GLY A 82 -17.63 -6.62 3.66
N ILE A 83 -17.26 -5.37 3.90
CA ILE A 83 -17.18 -4.77 5.23
C ILE A 83 -17.95 -3.45 5.21
N THR A 84 -18.78 -3.24 6.22
CA THR A 84 -19.38 -1.94 6.51
C THR A 84 -18.56 -1.27 7.61
N SER A 85 -18.11 -0.05 7.36
CA SER A 85 -17.43 0.79 8.34
C SER A 85 -18.35 1.93 8.72
N GLU A 86 -18.57 2.11 10.02
CA GLU A 86 -19.06 3.38 10.54
C GLU A 86 -17.97 4.45 10.39
N SER A 87 -18.33 5.70 10.69
CA SER A 87 -17.35 6.77 10.77
C SER A 87 -16.33 6.51 11.87
N ILE A 88 -15.05 6.56 11.50
CA ILE A 88 -13.92 6.39 12.41
C ILE A 88 -13.16 7.71 12.48
N GLN A 89 -12.89 8.16 13.71
CA GLN A 89 -12.09 9.36 13.95
C GLN A 89 -10.60 9.10 13.65
N ALA A 90 -9.92 10.16 13.23
CA ALA A 90 -8.48 10.13 13.01
C ALA A 90 -7.69 9.86 14.30
N PRO A 91 -6.50 9.26 14.20
CA PRO A 91 -5.58 9.16 15.34
C PRO A 91 -5.12 10.56 15.77
N PRO A 92 -5.20 10.92 17.05
CA PRO A 92 -4.86 12.28 17.50
C PRO A 92 -3.37 12.61 17.38
N LYS A 93 -2.49 11.60 17.45
CA LYS A 93 -1.03 11.80 17.40
C LYS A 93 -0.32 10.54 16.87
N PRO A 94 -0.31 10.29 15.56
CA PRO A 94 0.44 9.19 14.95
C PRO A 94 1.90 9.15 15.45
N ALA A 95 2.35 7.98 15.90
CA ALA A 95 3.67 7.81 16.51
C ALA A 95 4.21 6.39 16.24
N GLY A 96 5.42 6.08 16.71
CA GLY A 96 6.10 4.81 16.41
C GLY A 96 7.13 4.95 15.30
N THR A 97 8.11 4.06 15.25
CA THR A 97 9.24 4.13 14.30
C THR A 97 9.67 2.76 13.78
N ALA A 98 9.01 1.69 14.23
CA ALA A 98 9.40 0.33 13.92
C ALA A 98 9.34 0.06 12.41
N THR A 99 10.37 -0.58 11.91
CA THR A 99 10.50 -1.13 10.56
C THR A 99 11.15 -2.50 10.68
N GLY A 100 10.97 -3.37 9.69
CA GLY A 100 11.44 -4.74 9.77
C GLY A 100 10.42 -5.72 9.20
N THR A 101 10.67 -7.01 9.38
CA THR A 101 9.80 -8.06 8.84
C THR A 101 8.81 -8.53 9.90
N LEU A 102 7.54 -8.63 9.53
CA LEU A 102 6.52 -9.35 10.31
C LEU A 102 6.18 -10.66 9.60
N LYS A 103 6.16 -11.76 10.36
CA LYS A 103 5.61 -13.05 9.91
C LYS A 103 4.09 -13.01 9.87
N LYS A 104 3.50 -13.96 9.14
CA LYS A 104 2.05 -14.10 9.00
C LYS A 104 1.26 -13.98 10.30
N GLN A 105 1.66 -14.74 11.31
CA GLN A 105 1.00 -14.73 12.61
C GLN A 105 1.07 -13.36 13.29
N GLU A 106 2.18 -12.64 13.14
CA GLU A 106 2.43 -11.38 13.84
C GLU A 106 1.64 -10.22 13.23
N TYR A 107 1.53 -10.14 11.90
CA TYR A 107 0.67 -9.13 11.29
C TYR A 107 -0.83 -9.48 11.42
N LEU A 108 -1.19 -10.76 11.55
CA LEU A 108 -2.57 -11.18 11.85
C LEU A 108 -2.98 -10.76 13.27
N GLU A 109 -2.09 -10.95 14.24
CA GLU A 109 -2.27 -10.43 15.61
C GLU A 109 -2.41 -8.90 15.61
N ALA A 110 -1.57 -8.20 14.85
CA ALA A 110 -1.69 -6.75 14.69
C ALA A 110 -3.07 -6.35 14.11
N ALA A 111 -3.55 -7.03 13.07
CA ALA A 111 -4.86 -6.76 12.48
C ALA A 111 -6.02 -6.99 13.48
N GLN A 112 -5.96 -8.04 14.29
CA GLN A 112 -6.94 -8.30 15.34
C GLN A 112 -6.94 -7.21 16.42
N ASN A 113 -5.76 -6.81 16.88
CA ASN A 113 -5.61 -5.77 17.89
C ASN A 113 -6.09 -4.40 17.39
N ILE A 114 -5.79 -4.05 16.13
CA ILE A 114 -6.26 -2.81 15.50
C ILE A 114 -7.79 -2.81 15.37
N LYS A 115 -8.38 -3.91 14.87
CA LYS A 115 -9.83 -4.06 14.79
C LYS A 115 -10.48 -3.82 16.16
N LYS A 116 -10.01 -4.52 17.19
CA LYS A 116 -10.52 -4.39 18.57
C LYS A 116 -10.38 -2.96 19.10
N PHE A 117 -9.23 -2.32 18.85
CA PHE A 117 -8.99 -0.94 19.26
C PHE A 117 -10.00 0.01 18.61
N ILE A 118 -10.21 -0.08 17.31
CA ILE A 118 -11.13 0.79 16.57
C ILE A 118 -12.58 0.56 17.01
N GLU A 119 -12.99 -0.69 17.22
CA GLU A 119 -14.34 -1.01 17.69
C GLU A 119 -14.62 -0.42 19.08
N THR A 120 -13.61 -0.44 19.96
CA THR A 120 -13.73 0.08 21.32
C THR A 120 -13.67 1.61 21.38
N ASN A 121 -12.76 2.22 20.63
CA ASN A 121 -12.42 3.64 20.76
C ASN A 121 -13.04 4.53 19.68
N LYS A 122 -13.68 3.94 18.66
CA LYS A 122 -14.29 4.61 17.51
C LYS A 122 -13.33 5.58 16.78
N ARG A 123 -12.02 5.28 16.88
CA ARG A 123 -10.92 6.03 16.27
C ARG A 123 -9.78 5.11 15.90
N SER A 124 -9.01 5.49 14.88
CA SER A 124 -7.79 4.79 14.52
C SER A 124 -6.69 4.93 15.59
N PRO A 125 -5.83 3.90 15.76
CA PRO A 125 -4.74 3.95 16.72
C PRO A 125 -3.60 4.83 16.20
N ASN A 126 -2.85 5.45 17.12
CA ASN A 126 -1.63 6.20 16.77
C ASN A 126 -0.52 5.27 16.23
N TYR A 127 -0.51 4.02 16.70
CA TYR A 127 0.40 2.95 16.33
C TYR A 127 -0.18 1.60 16.75
N ALA A 128 0.37 0.51 16.21
CA ALA A 128 0.18 -0.83 16.74
C ALA A 128 1.50 -1.33 17.33
N THR A 129 1.45 -1.86 18.55
CA THR A 129 2.59 -2.56 19.16
C THR A 129 2.70 -3.96 18.57
N THR A 130 3.87 -4.30 18.06
CA THR A 130 4.17 -5.60 17.43
C THR A 130 5.51 -6.14 17.93
N LYS A 131 5.92 -7.33 17.46
CA LYS A 131 7.23 -7.93 17.77
C LYS A 131 8.42 -7.08 17.34
N ILE A 132 8.29 -6.29 16.27
CA ILE A 132 9.35 -5.39 15.80
C ILE A 132 9.27 -3.99 16.43
N GLY A 133 8.35 -3.78 17.38
CA GLY A 133 8.11 -2.50 18.06
C GLY A 133 6.82 -1.81 17.60
N GLN A 134 6.73 -0.51 17.86
CA GLN A 134 5.55 0.32 17.53
C GLN A 134 5.58 0.76 16.07
N ILE A 135 4.64 0.25 15.29
CA ILE A 135 4.45 0.61 13.88
C ILE A 135 3.41 1.73 13.81
N ARG A 136 3.78 2.84 13.18
CA ARG A 136 2.90 4.00 13.04
C ARG A 136 1.70 3.75 12.14
N TYR A 137 0.62 4.47 12.41
CA TYR A 137 -0.64 4.46 11.66
C TYR A 137 -0.48 4.40 10.13
N GLU A 138 0.32 5.28 9.53
CA GLU A 138 0.47 5.36 8.07
C GLU A 138 1.16 4.11 7.50
N ALA A 139 2.15 3.59 8.23
CA ALA A 139 2.85 2.37 7.84
C ALA A 139 1.95 1.13 7.97
N LEU A 140 0.99 1.12 8.91
CA LEU A 140 -0.01 0.06 9.01
C LEU A 140 -0.93 0.05 7.80
N ILE A 141 -1.46 1.21 7.40
CA ILE A 141 -2.31 1.36 6.21
C ILE A 141 -1.60 0.85 4.96
N TYR A 142 -0.38 1.32 4.73
CA TYR A 142 0.37 0.91 3.56
C TYR A 142 0.68 -0.60 3.58
N SER A 143 1.11 -1.13 4.73
CA SER A 143 1.45 -2.54 4.85
C SER A 143 0.23 -3.45 4.68
N PHE A 144 -0.95 -3.04 5.18
CA PHE A 144 -2.18 -3.81 5.04
C PHE A 144 -2.69 -3.78 3.60
N ALA A 145 -2.52 -2.67 2.88
CA ALA A 145 -2.76 -2.61 1.45
C ALA A 145 -1.87 -3.61 0.68
N LYS A 146 -0.58 -3.70 1.01
CA LYS A 146 0.33 -4.69 0.41
C LYS A 146 -0.08 -6.12 0.71
N ILE A 147 -0.52 -6.43 1.93
CA ILE A 147 -1.00 -7.77 2.30
C ILE A 147 -2.20 -8.17 1.44
N ILE A 148 -3.18 -7.27 1.30
CA ILE A 148 -4.39 -7.52 0.49
C ILE A 148 -4.02 -7.66 -0.99
N ASN A 149 -3.14 -6.80 -1.52
CA ASN A 149 -2.67 -6.88 -2.91
C ASN A 149 -1.92 -8.19 -3.20
N HIS A 150 -1.08 -8.65 -2.27
CA HIS A 150 -0.44 -9.95 -2.38
C HIS A 150 -1.48 -11.08 -2.42
N TYR A 151 -2.45 -11.08 -1.51
CA TYR A 151 -3.52 -12.10 -1.54
C TYR A 151 -4.30 -12.08 -2.86
N ASN A 152 -4.61 -10.90 -3.40
CA ASN A 152 -5.31 -10.76 -4.67
C ASN A 152 -4.55 -11.35 -5.87
N THR A 153 -3.22 -11.38 -5.80
CA THR A 153 -2.36 -11.88 -6.89
C THR A 153 -1.99 -13.34 -6.72
N THR A 154 -1.80 -13.81 -5.48
CA THR A 154 -1.31 -15.17 -5.21
C THR A 154 -2.39 -16.12 -4.69
N GLY A 155 -3.56 -15.61 -4.29
CA GLY A 155 -4.64 -16.39 -3.67
C GLY A 155 -4.37 -16.79 -2.23
N ARG A 156 -3.25 -16.39 -1.63
CA ARG A 156 -2.89 -16.70 -0.24
C ARG A 156 -2.29 -15.49 0.47
N LEU A 157 -2.41 -15.46 1.79
CA LEU A 157 -1.77 -14.42 2.60
C LEU A 157 -0.24 -14.60 2.55
N PRO A 158 0.56 -13.50 2.55
CA PRO A 158 2.02 -13.59 2.57
C PRO A 158 2.53 -14.35 3.79
N ASP A 159 3.61 -15.12 3.66
CA ASP A 159 4.24 -15.76 4.82
C ASP A 159 4.94 -14.73 5.73
N ASN A 160 5.37 -13.62 5.13
CA ASN A 160 5.95 -12.47 5.80
C ASN A 160 5.73 -11.19 4.97
N ILE A 161 5.87 -10.04 5.62
CA ILE A 161 5.83 -8.73 4.98
C ILE A 161 6.92 -7.84 5.55
N GLN A 162 7.51 -7.01 4.69
CA GLN A 162 8.41 -5.95 5.11
C GLN A 162 7.63 -4.69 5.47
N ILE A 163 7.77 -4.22 6.71
CA ILE A 163 7.31 -2.91 7.18
C ILE A 163 8.37 -1.88 6.83
N THR A 164 7.96 -0.87 6.06
CA THR A 164 8.79 0.27 5.66
C THR A 164 8.29 1.53 6.33
N GLN A 165 9.20 2.46 6.59
CA GLN A 165 8.81 3.76 7.14
C GLN A 165 7.93 4.50 6.12
N THR A 166 6.70 4.82 6.53
CA THR A 166 5.74 5.61 5.74
C THR A 166 5.23 6.70 6.64
N ARG A 167 5.25 7.96 6.21
CA ARG A 167 4.85 9.09 7.05
C ARG A 167 4.01 10.07 6.26
N GLY A 168 3.07 10.69 6.97
CA GLY A 168 2.25 11.75 6.42
C GLY A 168 1.06 11.21 5.63
N ILE A 169 0.11 12.12 5.45
CA ILE A 169 -1.15 11.89 4.77
C ILE A 169 -1.30 13.01 3.75
N GLY A 170 -1.70 12.71 2.53
CA GLY A 170 -1.97 13.75 1.55
C GLY A 170 -2.76 13.23 0.35
N GLY A 171 -3.52 14.12 -0.28
CA GLY A 171 -4.23 13.85 -1.52
C GLY A 171 -5.49 12.98 -1.37
N SER A 172 -6.42 13.17 -2.29
CA SER A 172 -7.58 12.30 -2.50
C SER A 172 -7.37 11.54 -3.80
N ILE A 173 -7.59 10.23 -3.80
CA ILE A 173 -7.47 9.41 -5.00
C ILE A 173 -8.82 8.85 -5.41
N THR A 174 -9.19 9.02 -6.67
CA THR A 174 -10.46 8.54 -7.23
C THR A 174 -10.18 7.43 -8.23
N LYS A 175 -10.86 6.28 -8.12
CA LYS A 175 -10.87 5.26 -9.16
C LYS A 175 -11.56 5.86 -10.39
N PRO A 176 -10.89 6.01 -11.55
CA PRO A 176 -11.55 6.44 -12.76
C PRO A 176 -12.69 5.47 -13.08
N GLN A 177 -13.92 5.96 -13.19
CA GLN A 177 -15.03 5.16 -13.67
C GLN A 177 -14.79 4.86 -15.14
N ALA A 178 -14.95 3.61 -15.57
CA ALA A 178 -14.95 3.30 -16.99
C ALA A 178 -16.20 3.95 -17.61
N SER A 179 -16.02 5.09 -18.28
CA SER A 179 -17.02 5.58 -19.22
C SER A 179 -17.17 4.52 -20.32
N ILE A 180 -18.40 4.15 -20.69
CA ILE A 180 -18.70 3.37 -21.90
C ILE A 180 -18.11 4.16 -23.08
N GLY A 181 -16.85 3.92 -23.43
CA GLY A 181 -16.08 4.78 -24.34
C GLY A 181 -14.56 4.81 -24.15
N TYR A 182 -13.99 4.27 -23.06
CA TYR A 182 -12.54 4.27 -22.84
C TYR A 182 -11.97 2.92 -22.40
N ASN A 183 -11.77 1.98 -23.34
CA ASN A 183 -10.93 0.79 -23.11
C ASN A 183 -9.46 0.96 -23.59
N ILE A 184 -9.07 2.11 -24.15
CA ILE A 184 -7.74 2.25 -24.78
C ILE A 184 -6.64 2.67 -23.79
N GLN A 185 -6.97 3.24 -22.61
CA GLN A 185 -5.95 3.78 -21.68
C GLN A 185 -5.49 2.80 -20.60
N ALA A 186 -6.34 1.83 -20.21
CA ALA A 186 -5.94 0.76 -19.29
C ALA A 186 -4.91 -0.20 -19.94
N THR A 187 -5.00 -0.38 -21.25
CA THR A 187 -4.08 -1.24 -22.02
C THR A 187 -2.68 -0.62 -22.11
N LYS A 188 -2.55 0.71 -22.17
CA LYS A 188 -1.22 1.38 -22.17
C LYS A 188 -0.52 1.25 -20.82
N TYR A 189 -1.23 1.41 -19.71
CA TYR A 189 -0.64 1.27 -18.38
C TYR A 189 -0.16 -0.17 -18.11
N ASN A 190 -0.92 -1.18 -18.55
CA ASN A 190 -0.52 -2.58 -18.41
C ASN A 190 0.56 -3.02 -19.41
N SER A 191 0.64 -2.40 -20.60
CA SER A 191 1.70 -2.68 -21.58
C SER A 191 3.05 -2.09 -21.18
N GLN A 192 3.05 -0.98 -20.43
CA GLN A 192 4.30 -0.35 -19.95
C GLN A 192 4.96 -1.11 -18.79
N ILE A 193 4.19 -1.86 -17.99
CA ILE A 193 4.77 -2.71 -16.93
C ILE A 193 5.46 -3.95 -17.52
N LYS A 194 4.89 -4.59 -18.54
CA LYS A 194 5.53 -5.74 -19.23
C LYS A 194 6.79 -5.35 -20.02
N ALA A 195 6.87 -4.12 -20.53
CA ALA A 195 8.04 -3.65 -21.29
C ALA A 195 9.28 -3.37 -20.41
N GLN A 196 9.09 -3.10 -19.10
CA GLN A 196 10.19 -2.83 -18.17
C GLN A 196 10.78 -4.10 -17.56
N GLU A 197 10.03 -5.20 -17.51
CA GLU A 197 10.53 -6.51 -17.07
C GLU A 197 11.33 -7.25 -18.16
N ALA A 198 11.18 -6.86 -19.43
CA ALA A 198 11.87 -7.49 -20.56
C ALA A 198 13.27 -6.90 -20.88
N HIS A 199 13.75 -5.88 -20.13
CA HIS A 199 14.99 -5.16 -20.45
C HIS A 199 16.13 -5.30 -19.43
N ASN A 200 16.14 -6.36 -18.61
CA ASN A 200 17.33 -6.66 -17.81
C ASN A 200 17.79 -8.09 -18.10
N PRO A 201 18.82 -8.29 -18.95
CA PRO A 201 19.33 -9.63 -19.20
C PRO A 201 20.06 -10.16 -17.96
N GLU A 202 19.74 -11.38 -17.57
CA GLU A 202 20.53 -12.19 -16.61
C GLU A 202 22.01 -12.25 -17.04
N PRO A 203 22.97 -12.24 -16.11
CA PRO A 203 24.37 -12.36 -16.45
C PRO A 203 24.77 -13.81 -16.70
N GLY A 204 25.17 -14.08 -17.95
CA GLY A 204 26.32 -14.93 -18.22
C GLY A 204 26.05 -16.24 -18.98
N THR A 205 26.64 -16.37 -20.17
CA THR A 205 27.57 -17.49 -20.46
C THR A 205 28.52 -17.04 -21.57
N LEU A 206 29.83 -17.13 -21.32
CA LEU A 206 30.87 -16.94 -22.33
C LEU A 206 30.98 -18.23 -23.13
N GLU A 207 30.66 -18.20 -24.43
CA GLU A 207 31.10 -19.23 -25.36
C GLU A 207 31.76 -18.62 -26.60
N THR A 208 33.01 -19.02 -26.75
CA THR A 208 33.93 -18.85 -27.86
C THR A 208 33.40 -19.42 -29.18
N GLY A 209 33.60 -18.73 -30.30
CA GLY A 209 33.30 -19.29 -31.61
C GLY A 209 33.78 -18.42 -32.77
N ALA A 210 35.02 -18.64 -33.19
CA ALA A 210 35.62 -18.05 -34.38
C ALA A 210 34.83 -18.39 -35.65
N LYS A 211 34.66 -17.42 -36.56
CA LYS A 211 34.39 -17.69 -37.98
C LYS A 211 35.37 -16.94 -38.86
N ALA A 212 36.17 -17.72 -39.56
CA ALA A 212 37.05 -17.32 -40.63
C ALA A 212 36.27 -16.72 -41.80
N GLN A 213 36.81 -15.66 -42.40
CA GLN A 213 36.50 -15.27 -43.77
C GLN A 213 37.80 -15.01 -44.54
N LYS A 214 37.98 -15.88 -45.53
CA LYS A 214 39.07 -15.97 -46.50
C LYS A 214 39.04 -14.74 -47.41
N ARG A 215 40.11 -13.94 -47.42
CA ARG A 215 40.38 -12.96 -48.49
C ARG A 215 41.82 -13.09 -48.94
N THR A 216 41.97 -13.10 -50.25
CA THR A 216 43.15 -13.42 -51.05
C THR A 216 44.32 -12.46 -50.84
N GLN A 217 45.52 -13.04 -50.82
CA GLN A 217 46.83 -12.43 -50.69
C GLN A 217 47.31 -11.84 -52.03
N PRO A 218 48.20 -10.83 -52.00
CA PRO A 218 49.32 -10.79 -52.94
C PRO A 218 50.67 -10.85 -52.19
N THR A 219 51.57 -11.69 -52.73
CA THR A 219 52.98 -11.87 -52.31
C THR A 219 53.80 -10.61 -52.60
N PRO A 220 54.84 -10.31 -51.79
CA PRO A 220 56.17 -10.29 -52.38
C PRO A 220 57.32 -10.83 -51.48
N THR A 221 58.29 -11.40 -52.20
CA THR A 221 59.74 -11.40 -51.97
C THR A 221 60.36 -12.31 -50.91
N SER A 222 61.04 -13.32 -51.45
CA SER A 222 62.08 -14.17 -50.88
C SER A 222 63.32 -13.36 -50.49
N GLN A 223 63.87 -13.58 -49.28
CA GLN A 223 65.31 -13.63 -49.07
C GLN A 223 65.65 -14.67 -47.99
N GLU A 224 66.40 -15.65 -48.47
CA GLU A 224 67.08 -16.75 -47.80
C GLU A 224 68.37 -16.24 -47.14
N HIS A 225 68.70 -16.73 -45.95
CA HIS A 225 70.06 -17.11 -45.56
C HIS A 225 70.04 -17.93 -44.26
N THR A 226 70.59 -19.14 -44.36
CA THR A 226 70.97 -20.10 -43.30
C THR A 226 72.52 -20.20 -43.34
N PRO A 227 73.20 -20.91 -42.42
CA PRO A 227 72.86 -21.31 -41.05
C PRO A 227 73.59 -20.51 -39.96
#